data_AF-A0A060BYU9-F1
#
_entry.id   AF-A0A060BYU9-F1
#
_cell.length_a   1.000
_cell.length_b   1.000
_cell.length_c   1.000
_cell.angle_alpha   90.00
_cell.angle_beta   90.00
_cell.angle_gamma   90.00
#
_symmetry.space_group_name_H-M   'P 1'
#
loop_
_entity.id
_entity.type
_entity.pdbx_description
1 polymer ?
#
loop_
_entity_poly.entity_id
_entity_poly.type
_entity_poly.pdbx_seq_one_letter_code
_entity_poly.pdbx_strand_id
1 'polypeptide(L)'
;ARADGITVPIFHNDAGRHGRWVPASSDVPGTVKGPNDLYAFDGYPGGVCSVHNLPAKGSPAPDWGLYSAGGADGGASASPHTPGFAAEFGGGWFDYWGSNGMYPCNAIQRGLRYQRVFYGTNIANGIAIQNFYMTYGGTSWGWLPAPVVYTSYDYGAAIDE
;
A
#
# COMPACT_ATOMS: atom_id res chain seq x y z
N ALA A 1 -16.22 14.73 -9.49
CA ALA A 1 -15.41 13.91 -10.41
C ALA A 1 -16.10 13.70 -11.76
N ARG A 2 -17.10 12.80 -11.89
CA ARG A 2 -17.78 12.55 -13.19
C ARG A 2 -18.46 13.80 -13.77
N ALA A 3 -19.16 14.58 -12.93
CA ALA A 3 -19.76 15.85 -13.33
C ALA A 3 -18.74 16.91 -13.81
N ASP A 4 -17.48 16.76 -13.40
CA ASP A 4 -16.37 17.66 -13.77
C ASP A 4 -15.57 17.13 -14.97
N GLY A 5 -16.08 16.13 -15.68
CA GLY A 5 -15.50 15.63 -16.93
C GLY A 5 -14.44 14.53 -16.78
N ILE A 6 -14.21 13.98 -15.58
CA ILE A 6 -13.33 12.82 -15.41
C ILE A 6 -13.99 11.60 -16.06
N THR A 7 -13.39 11.02 -17.09
CA THR A 7 -13.92 9.86 -17.84
C THR A 7 -13.11 8.58 -17.69
N VAL A 8 -11.88 8.66 -17.15
CA VAL A 8 -11.05 7.48 -16.85
C VAL A 8 -11.65 6.62 -15.72
N PRO A 9 -11.28 5.34 -15.58
CA PRO A 9 -11.75 4.51 -14.47
C PRO A 9 -11.48 5.15 -13.10
N ILE A 10 -12.48 5.15 -12.22
CA ILE A 10 -12.36 5.59 -10.83
C ILE A 10 -12.07 4.38 -9.95
N PHE A 11 -11.08 4.52 -9.09
CA PHE A 11 -10.76 3.58 -8.04
C PHE A 11 -10.57 4.35 -6.73
N HIS A 12 -10.39 3.61 -5.65
CA HIS A 12 -10.10 4.11 -4.32
C HIS A 12 -9.06 3.19 -3.69
N ASN A 13 -8.61 3.51 -2.48
CA ASN A 13 -7.66 2.70 -1.74
C ASN A 13 -8.26 2.30 -0.39
N ASP A 14 -8.93 1.13 -0.32
CA ASP A 14 -9.41 0.60 0.95
C ASP A 14 -8.20 0.44 1.90
N ALA A 15 -8.27 1.01 3.10
CA ALA A 15 -7.13 1.07 4.04
C ALA A 15 -6.60 -0.31 4.45
N GLY A 16 -7.40 -1.34 4.20
CA GLY A 16 -7.00 -2.74 4.20
C GLY A 16 -7.78 -3.49 3.13
N ARG A 17 -7.69 -4.81 3.17
CA ARG A 17 -8.26 -5.67 2.13
C ARG A 17 -9.74 -5.97 2.37
N HIS A 18 -10.54 -5.03 2.83
CA HIS A 18 -11.84 -5.29 3.47
C HIS A 18 -13.03 -5.42 2.52
N GLY A 19 -12.82 -5.29 1.22
CA GLY A 19 -13.88 -5.37 0.23
C GLY A 19 -14.87 -4.22 0.34
N ARG A 20 -14.42 -3.05 0.83
CA ARG A 20 -15.26 -1.86 0.90
C ARG A 20 -15.25 -1.14 -0.44
N TRP A 21 -16.38 -0.56 -0.79
CA TRP A 21 -16.59 0.20 -2.03
C TRP A 21 -16.17 -0.54 -3.32
N VAL A 22 -16.42 -1.86 -3.38
CA VAL A 22 -16.21 -2.67 -4.60
C VAL A 22 -17.18 -2.23 -5.71
N PRO A 23 -16.84 -2.46 -6.99
CA PRO A 23 -17.75 -2.20 -8.09
C PRO A 23 -19.07 -2.97 -7.98
N ALA A 24 -20.11 -2.45 -8.61
CA ALA A 24 -21.43 -3.09 -8.66
C ALA A 24 -21.39 -4.52 -9.23
N SER A 25 -20.39 -4.84 -10.04
CA SER A 25 -20.18 -6.14 -10.65
C SER A 25 -19.67 -7.21 -9.67
N SER A 26 -19.08 -6.86 -8.52
CA SER A 26 -18.62 -7.87 -7.56
C SER A 26 -19.81 -8.64 -6.98
N ASP A 27 -19.72 -9.97 -7.01
CA ASP A 27 -20.70 -10.93 -6.52
C ASP A 27 -20.29 -11.58 -5.18
N VAL A 28 -19.19 -11.10 -4.58
CA VAL A 28 -18.57 -11.70 -3.40
C VAL A 28 -19.35 -11.34 -2.13
N PRO A 29 -19.81 -12.34 -1.35
CA PRO A 29 -20.50 -12.10 -0.09
C PRO A 29 -19.65 -11.30 0.92
N GLY A 30 -20.30 -10.39 1.63
CA GLY A 30 -19.65 -9.56 2.66
C GLY A 30 -18.98 -8.29 2.15
N THR A 31 -18.91 -8.09 0.83
CA THR A 31 -18.40 -6.85 0.24
C THR A 31 -19.41 -5.70 0.37
N VAL A 32 -18.91 -4.47 0.40
CA VAL A 32 -19.74 -3.26 0.38
C VAL A 32 -19.61 -2.62 -0.99
N LYS A 33 -20.70 -2.49 -1.74
CA LYS A 33 -20.66 -1.91 -3.08
C LYS A 33 -20.50 -0.39 -3.04
N GLY A 34 -19.79 0.16 -4.01
CA GLY A 34 -19.52 1.59 -4.15
C GLY A 34 -19.59 2.08 -5.59
N PRO A 35 -19.45 3.40 -5.81
CA PRO A 35 -19.53 4.02 -7.13
C PRO A 35 -18.22 3.89 -7.95
N ASN A 36 -17.35 2.95 -7.60
CA ASN A 36 -16.03 2.78 -8.21
C ASN A 36 -16.09 1.78 -9.38
N ASP A 37 -15.20 1.97 -10.36
CA ASP A 37 -15.04 1.05 -11.49
C ASP A 37 -14.08 -0.10 -11.15
N LEU A 38 -13.09 0.17 -10.29
CA LEU A 38 -12.11 -0.81 -9.80
C LEU A 38 -12.08 -0.81 -8.27
N TYR A 39 -11.99 -2.01 -7.70
CA TYR A 39 -11.62 -2.18 -6.31
C TYR A 39 -10.10 -2.18 -6.19
N ALA A 40 -9.56 -1.38 -5.27
CA ALA A 40 -8.16 -1.44 -4.90
C ALA A 40 -8.03 -1.28 -3.39
N PHE A 41 -6.90 -1.73 -2.87
CA PHE A 41 -6.64 -1.79 -1.43
C PHE A 41 -5.19 -1.46 -1.13
N ASP A 42 -4.95 -1.16 0.14
CA ASP A 42 -3.62 -0.85 0.65
C ASP A 42 -3.05 -1.99 1.49
N GLY A 43 -1.72 -2.00 1.58
CA GLY A 43 -1.00 -2.98 2.35
C GLY A 43 0.43 -2.58 2.66
N TYR A 44 0.74 -2.61 3.96
CA TYR A 44 2.07 -2.28 4.46
C TYR A 44 2.67 -3.46 5.25
N PRO A 45 2.96 -4.60 4.60
CA PRO A 45 3.32 -5.83 5.31
C PRO A 45 4.79 -5.88 5.76
N GLY A 46 5.59 -4.86 5.46
CA GLY A 46 7.04 -4.83 5.75
C GLY A 46 7.44 -4.69 7.22
N GLY A 47 6.47 -4.61 8.14
CA GLY A 47 6.73 -4.30 9.54
C GLY A 47 7.29 -2.89 9.71
N VAL A 48 7.84 -2.58 10.89
CA VAL A 48 8.51 -1.31 11.19
C VAL A 48 9.88 -1.57 11.80
N CYS A 49 10.81 -0.63 11.66
CA CYS A 49 12.08 -0.67 12.37
C CYS A 49 11.86 -0.69 13.88
N SER A 50 12.76 -1.34 14.60
CA SER A 50 12.69 -1.40 16.07
C SER A 50 12.96 -0.03 16.70
N VAL A 51 12.65 0.09 18.00
CA VAL A 51 12.93 1.30 18.81
C VAL A 51 14.42 1.64 18.92
N HIS A 52 15.32 0.74 18.49
CA HIS A 52 16.76 0.94 18.47
C HIS A 52 17.31 1.26 17.06
N ASN A 53 16.44 1.61 16.10
CA ASN A 53 16.77 1.93 14.72
C ASN A 53 17.42 0.76 13.96
N LEU A 54 16.94 -0.47 14.24
CA LEU A 54 17.43 -1.70 13.61
C LEU A 54 16.33 -2.37 12.80
N PRO A 55 16.64 -2.96 11.63
CA PRO A 55 15.70 -3.76 10.86
C PRO A 55 15.14 -4.89 11.73
N ALA A 56 13.82 -5.03 11.72
CA ALA A 56 13.12 -6.06 12.47
C ALA A 56 12.75 -7.23 11.56
N LYS A 57 12.59 -8.42 12.14
CA LYS A 57 12.01 -9.56 11.42
C LYS A 57 10.59 -9.19 11.00
N GLY A 58 10.38 -9.05 9.69
CA GLY A 58 9.07 -8.77 9.11
C GLY A 58 8.14 -9.98 9.13
N SER A 59 6.89 -9.76 8.74
CA SER A 59 5.91 -10.81 8.45
C SER A 59 6.31 -11.60 7.19
N PRO A 60 5.81 -12.82 6.98
CA PRO A 60 5.91 -13.47 5.67
C PRO A 60 5.22 -12.60 4.60
N ALA A 61 5.72 -12.67 3.36
CA ALA A 61 5.05 -12.01 2.25
C ALA A 61 3.64 -12.58 2.09
N PRO A 62 2.62 -11.72 1.94
CA PRO A 62 1.25 -12.16 2.02
C PRO A 62 0.65 -12.52 0.65
N ASP A 63 -0.27 -13.47 0.65
CA ASP A 63 -1.07 -13.83 -0.53
C ASP A 63 -2.37 -13.02 -0.55
N TRP A 64 -2.43 -11.97 -1.38
CA TRP A 64 -3.56 -11.03 -1.47
C TRP A 64 -4.25 -11.01 -2.83
N GLY A 65 -3.91 -11.95 -3.71
CA GLY A 65 -4.48 -12.08 -5.04
C GLY A 65 -5.15 -13.43 -5.23
N LEU A 66 -4.75 -14.15 -6.28
CA LEU A 66 -5.28 -15.46 -6.68
C LEU A 66 -5.19 -16.53 -5.58
N TYR A 67 -4.17 -16.47 -4.73
CA TYR A 67 -3.93 -17.46 -3.68
C TYR A 67 -4.33 -16.97 -2.28
N SER A 68 -5.12 -15.90 -2.18
CA SER A 68 -5.56 -15.39 -0.89
C SER A 68 -6.54 -16.33 -0.18
N ALA A 69 -6.88 -15.99 1.08
CA ALA A 69 -7.93 -16.69 1.83
C ALA A 69 -9.33 -16.58 1.19
N GLY A 70 -9.50 -15.73 0.16
CA GLY A 70 -10.76 -15.52 -0.54
C GLY A 70 -11.73 -14.59 0.20
N GLY A 71 -12.88 -14.34 -0.42
CA GLY A 71 -13.95 -13.52 0.15
C GLY A 71 -13.64 -12.02 0.16
N ALA A 72 -14.46 -11.28 0.93
CA ALA A 72 -14.39 -9.83 1.02
C ALA A 72 -13.08 -9.33 1.64
N ASP A 73 -12.50 -10.06 2.61
CA ASP A 73 -11.26 -9.67 3.30
C ASP A 73 -9.96 -10.18 2.63
N GLY A 74 -10.08 -10.89 1.50
CA GLY A 74 -8.97 -11.58 0.83
C GLY A 74 -8.19 -10.73 -0.18
N GLY A 75 -8.44 -9.43 -0.27
CA GLY A 75 -7.76 -8.54 -1.22
C GLY A 75 -8.42 -8.60 -2.59
N ALA A 76 -7.69 -9.00 -3.64
CA ALA A 76 -8.24 -9.03 -5.00
C ALA A 76 -9.47 -9.93 -5.14
N SER A 77 -9.60 -10.94 -4.27
CA SER A 77 -10.78 -11.81 -4.23
C SER A 77 -12.08 -11.09 -3.89
N ALA A 78 -12.04 -9.87 -3.34
CA ALA A 78 -13.23 -9.06 -3.08
C ALA A 78 -13.88 -8.49 -4.35
N SER A 79 -13.14 -8.49 -5.48
CA SER A 79 -13.64 -8.00 -6.77
C SER A 79 -13.05 -8.85 -7.91
N PRO A 80 -13.51 -10.10 -8.06
CA PRO A 80 -12.93 -11.08 -8.98
C PRO A 80 -13.08 -10.69 -10.45
N HIS A 81 -13.95 -9.73 -10.77
CA HIS A 81 -14.20 -9.24 -12.12
C HIS A 81 -13.39 -7.98 -12.48
N THR A 82 -12.48 -7.55 -11.61
CA THR A 82 -11.54 -6.46 -11.87
C THR A 82 -10.10 -6.95 -11.64
N PRO A 83 -9.08 -6.31 -12.26
CA PRO A 83 -7.69 -6.65 -11.99
C PRO A 83 -7.35 -6.52 -10.50
N GLY A 84 -6.52 -7.42 -9.98
CA GLY A 84 -5.96 -7.26 -8.64
C GLY A 84 -5.15 -5.96 -8.56
N PHE A 85 -5.53 -5.06 -7.64
CA PHE A 85 -4.98 -3.71 -7.58
C PHE A 85 -4.58 -3.35 -6.14
N ALA A 86 -3.27 -3.28 -5.90
CA ALA A 86 -2.70 -2.70 -4.70
C ALA A 86 -2.41 -1.21 -4.95
N ALA A 87 -3.30 -0.34 -4.45
CA ALA A 87 -3.20 1.11 -4.67
C ALA A 87 -2.06 1.74 -3.87
N GLU A 88 -1.79 1.23 -2.67
CA GLU A 88 -0.56 1.51 -1.92
C GLU A 88 0.02 0.22 -1.37
N PHE A 89 1.21 -0.13 -1.85
CA PHE A 89 2.03 -1.17 -1.26
C PHE A 89 3.28 -0.55 -0.64
N GLY A 90 3.51 -0.81 0.65
CA GLY A 90 4.57 -0.13 1.41
C GLY A 90 5.97 -0.24 0.80
N GLY A 91 6.48 0.87 0.27
CA GLY A 91 7.84 1.06 -0.22
C GLY A 91 8.80 1.62 0.84
N GLY A 92 8.26 2.14 1.95
CA GLY A 92 9.03 2.66 3.08
C GLY A 92 8.14 2.84 4.31
N TRP A 93 8.47 3.80 5.17
CA TRP A 93 7.63 4.18 6.32
C TRP A 93 7.91 5.62 6.74
N PHE A 94 6.87 6.31 7.21
CA PHE A 94 7.03 7.65 7.77
C PHE A 94 7.90 7.63 9.02
N ASP A 95 8.42 8.79 9.39
CA ASP A 95 9.09 8.99 10.66
C ASP A 95 8.50 10.21 11.38
N TYR A 96 8.57 10.21 12.71
CA TYR A 96 7.84 11.16 13.55
C TYR A 96 8.77 11.97 14.45
N TRP A 97 8.27 13.10 14.96
CA TRP A 97 9.02 13.95 15.88
C TRP A 97 9.49 13.18 17.12
N GLY A 98 10.78 13.32 17.49
CA GLY A 98 11.37 12.63 18.63
C GLY A 98 11.77 11.18 18.39
N SER A 99 11.66 10.71 17.14
CA SER A 99 12.21 9.42 16.70
C SER A 99 13.75 9.39 16.70
N ASN A 100 14.30 8.19 16.49
CA ASN A 100 15.73 7.92 16.38
C ASN A 100 16.28 8.05 14.94
N GLY A 101 15.52 8.65 14.03
CA GLY A 101 15.91 8.86 12.63
C GLY A 101 15.82 7.57 11.82
N MET A 102 14.61 7.14 11.53
CA MET A 102 14.31 5.80 11.00
C MET A 102 14.55 5.62 9.50
N TYR A 103 14.69 6.70 8.72
CA TYR A 103 14.77 6.58 7.26
C TYR A 103 15.90 5.67 6.73
N PRO A 104 17.15 5.74 7.24
CA PRO A 104 18.19 4.78 6.86
C PRO A 104 17.84 3.33 7.19
N CYS A 105 17.21 3.09 8.34
CA CYS A 105 16.73 1.75 8.69
C CYS A 105 15.58 1.31 7.77
N ASN A 106 14.65 2.23 7.45
CA ASN A 106 13.51 1.95 6.59
C ASN A 106 13.95 1.55 5.18
N ALA A 107 14.97 2.22 4.63
CA ALA A 107 15.59 1.87 3.36
C ALA A 107 16.18 0.45 3.36
N ILE A 108 16.74 -0.01 4.48
CA ILE A 108 17.21 -1.39 4.62
C ILE A 108 16.02 -2.36 4.76
N GLN A 109 15.07 -2.05 5.65
CA GLN A 109 13.90 -2.88 5.95
C GLN A 109 13.05 -3.16 4.70
N ARG A 110 12.88 -2.18 3.80
CA ARG A 110 12.08 -2.30 2.56
C ARG A 110 12.95 -2.40 1.31
N GLY A 111 14.27 -2.40 1.46
CA GLY A 111 15.23 -2.63 0.38
C GLY A 111 15.65 -4.08 0.31
N LEU A 112 16.77 -4.41 0.94
CA LEU A 112 17.50 -5.68 0.80
C LEU A 112 16.55 -6.90 0.95
N ARG A 113 16.34 -7.60 -0.17
CA ARG A 113 15.48 -8.79 -0.33
C ARG A 113 13.97 -8.55 -0.19
N TYR A 114 13.53 -7.51 0.53
CA TYR A 114 12.12 -7.20 0.71
C TYR A 114 11.39 -7.05 -0.62
N GLN A 115 11.88 -6.19 -1.51
CA GLN A 115 11.25 -5.92 -2.80
C GLN A 115 11.11 -7.19 -3.63
N ARG A 116 12.18 -8.00 -3.74
CA ARG A 116 12.17 -9.25 -4.49
C ARG A 116 11.14 -10.26 -3.95
N VAL A 117 11.02 -10.36 -2.62
CA VAL A 117 10.11 -11.31 -1.99
C VAL A 117 8.68 -10.80 -2.06
N PHE A 118 8.40 -9.60 -1.55
CA PHE A 118 7.04 -9.08 -1.42
C PHE A 118 6.44 -8.64 -2.76
N TYR A 119 7.18 -7.90 -3.58
CA TYR A 119 6.67 -7.45 -4.89
C TYR A 119 6.60 -8.64 -5.85
N GLY A 120 7.55 -9.57 -5.73
CA GLY A 120 7.50 -10.86 -6.43
C GLY A 120 6.26 -11.68 -6.04
N THR A 121 5.92 -11.76 -4.75
CA THR A 121 4.70 -12.43 -4.28
C THR A 121 3.45 -11.75 -4.83
N ASN A 122 3.38 -10.42 -4.90
CA ASN A 122 2.26 -9.72 -5.53
C ASN A 122 2.08 -10.14 -6.99
N ILE A 123 3.18 -10.20 -7.76
CA ILE A 123 3.15 -10.64 -9.17
C ILE A 123 2.69 -12.10 -9.25
N ALA A 124 3.26 -12.99 -8.43
CA ALA A 124 2.88 -14.40 -8.38
C ALA A 124 1.40 -14.60 -8.00
N ASN A 125 0.86 -13.72 -7.17
CA ASN A 125 -0.55 -13.68 -6.79
C ASN A 125 -1.46 -13.01 -7.84
N GLY A 126 -0.95 -12.56 -8.98
CA GLY A 126 -1.78 -11.92 -10.01
C GLY A 126 -2.28 -10.53 -9.63
N ILE A 127 -1.59 -9.82 -8.73
CA ILE A 127 -1.81 -8.38 -8.56
C ILE A 127 -1.24 -7.67 -9.79
N ALA A 128 -2.14 -7.24 -10.67
CA ALA A 128 -1.83 -6.70 -11.99
C ALA A 128 -1.51 -5.20 -11.97
N ILE A 129 -2.01 -4.47 -10.97
CA ILE A 129 -1.73 -3.04 -10.78
C ILE A 129 -1.17 -2.84 -9.38
N GLN A 130 0.01 -2.23 -9.28
CA GLN A 130 0.73 -2.05 -8.02
C GLN A 130 1.35 -0.66 -8.01
N ASN A 131 1.13 0.10 -6.96
CA ASN A 131 1.81 1.37 -6.71
C ASN A 131 2.55 1.30 -5.38
N PHE A 132 3.83 1.68 -5.39
CA PHE A 132 4.72 1.56 -4.23
C PHE A 132 4.80 2.89 -3.48
N TYR A 133 4.20 2.93 -2.29
CA TYR A 133 4.11 4.13 -1.47
C TYR A 133 5.18 4.13 -0.36
N MET A 134 6.15 5.04 -0.33
CA MET A 134 6.55 5.97 -1.38
C MET A 134 7.65 5.37 -2.24
N THR A 135 7.70 5.79 -3.51
CA THR A 135 8.84 5.53 -4.40
C THR A 135 9.88 6.65 -4.29
N TYR A 136 9.42 7.89 -4.19
CA TYR A 136 10.17 9.09 -3.80
C TYR A 136 9.25 9.90 -2.89
N GLY A 137 9.72 10.29 -1.70
CA GLY A 137 8.89 11.05 -0.76
C GLY A 137 9.13 12.56 -0.78
N GLY A 138 10.39 12.99 -0.90
CA GLY A 138 10.78 14.40 -0.99
C GLY A 138 10.73 15.13 0.36
N THR A 139 10.40 16.43 0.32
CA THR A 139 10.41 17.31 1.50
C THR A 139 9.02 17.84 1.82
N SER A 140 8.63 17.75 3.09
CA SER A 140 7.45 18.44 3.63
C SER A 140 7.77 19.92 3.94
N TRP A 141 7.98 20.70 2.88
CA TRP A 141 8.32 22.12 2.99
C TRP A 141 7.12 22.99 3.36
N GLY A 142 7.38 24.21 3.86
CA GLY A 142 6.37 25.26 3.97
C GLY A 142 5.17 24.96 4.88
N TRP A 143 5.35 24.17 5.95
CA TRP A 143 4.27 23.79 6.88
C TRP A 143 3.15 22.94 6.24
N LEU A 144 3.45 22.27 5.12
CA LEU A 144 2.55 21.32 4.46
C LEU A 144 2.12 20.10 5.31
N PRO A 145 2.98 19.47 6.14
CA PRO A 145 2.66 18.14 6.67
C PRO A 145 1.71 18.16 7.86
N ALA A 146 1.15 16.99 8.16
CA ALA A 146 0.48 16.72 9.43
C ALA A 146 1.45 16.86 10.62
N PRO A 147 0.97 17.22 11.83
CA PRO A 147 1.83 17.52 12.98
C PRO A 147 2.62 16.34 13.54
N VAL A 148 2.35 15.12 13.07
CA VAL A 148 3.05 13.90 13.49
C VAL A 148 4.45 13.75 12.87
N VAL A 149 4.66 14.28 11.65
CA VAL A 149 5.91 14.13 10.90
C VAL A 149 6.68 15.45 10.85
N TYR A 150 7.99 15.36 10.56
CA TYR A 150 8.89 16.51 10.45
C TYR A 150 9.17 16.89 8.99
N THR A 151 10.18 17.74 8.76
CA THR A 151 10.44 18.36 7.45
C THR A 151 10.84 17.39 6.35
N SER A 152 11.76 16.46 6.64
CA SER A 152 12.12 15.42 5.68
C SER A 152 10.96 14.44 5.51
N TYR A 153 10.70 14.04 4.26
CA TYR A 153 9.76 12.97 3.92
C TYR A 153 10.45 11.91 3.05
N ASP A 154 11.76 11.70 3.23
CA ASP A 154 12.56 10.67 2.53
C ASP A 154 11.90 9.28 2.55
N TYR A 155 11.21 8.97 3.66
CA TYR A 155 10.40 7.76 3.84
C TYR A 155 11.23 6.46 3.91
N GLY A 156 12.56 6.52 3.74
CA GLY A 156 13.37 5.36 3.43
C GLY A 156 12.92 4.69 2.13
N ALA A 157 12.50 5.51 1.15
CA ALA A 157 11.98 5.06 -0.13
C ALA A 157 13.10 4.52 -1.05
N ALA A 158 12.72 4.10 -2.26
CA ALA A 158 13.67 3.62 -3.26
C ALA A 158 14.55 4.73 -3.85
N ILE A 159 14.07 5.97 -3.82
CA ILE A 159 14.76 7.18 -4.23
C ILE A 159 14.80 8.10 -3.01
N ASP A 160 16.00 8.55 -2.64
CA ASP A 160 16.24 9.47 -1.53
C ASP A 160 15.74 10.90 -1.82
N GLU A 161 15.50 11.68 -0.77
CA GLU A 161 15.00 13.07 -0.80
C GLU A 161 15.83 14.05 -1.67
#